data_AF-A0A1V2ZC46-F1
#
_entry.id   AF-A0A1V2ZC46-F1
#
_cell.length_a   1.000
_cell.length_b   1.000
_cell.length_c   1.000
_cell.angle_alpha   90.00
_cell.angle_beta   90.00
_cell.angle_gamma   90.00
#
_symmetry.space_group_name_H-M   'P 1'
#
loop_
_entity.id
_entity.type
_entity.pdbx_description
1 polymer ?
#
loop_
_entity_poly.entity_id
_entity_poly.type
_entity_poly.pdbx_seq_one_letter_code
_entity_poly.pdbx_strand_id
1 'polypeptide(L)'
;VADCWTTGRLLAAELGREVSVSFISAAEPRVADAVAAERAAHPGERVVVSTYLLAPGYFTGLAASAGADVASAPLLTAVDPPARELVDIVSELFGRHA
;
A
#
# COMPACT_ATOMS: atom_id res chain seq x y z
N VAL A 1 13.03 3.61 0.20
CA VAL A 1 12.00 3.05 1.09
C VAL A 1 11.53 3.99 2.20
N ALA A 2 12.21 5.12 2.48
CA ALA A 2 11.82 6.03 3.57
C ALA A 2 10.37 6.51 3.48
N ASP A 3 9.88 6.84 2.27
CA ASP A 3 8.50 7.29 2.08
C ASP A 3 7.48 6.21 2.45
N CYS A 4 7.75 4.94 2.16
CA CYS A 4 6.87 3.83 2.55
C CYS A 4 6.73 3.75 4.08
N TRP A 5 7.82 3.94 4.82
CA TRP A 5 7.78 3.98 6.29
C TRP A 5 7.01 5.20 6.80
N THR A 6 7.14 6.35 6.15
CA THR A 6 6.34 7.54 6.48
C THR A 6 4.86 7.31 6.24
N THR A 7 4.48 6.80 5.06
CA THR A 7 3.09 6.47 4.73
C THR A 7 2.52 5.42 5.70
N GLY A 8 3.29 4.40 6.07
CA GLY A 8 2.86 3.40 7.06
C GLY A 8 2.53 4.00 8.41
N ARG A 9 3.36 4.94 8.90
CA ARG A 9 3.08 5.67 10.15
C ARG A 9 1.83 6.53 10.07
N LEU A 10 1.60 7.20 8.94
CA LEU A 10 0.39 8.00 8.73
C LEU A 10 -0.87 7.12 8.71
N LEU A 11 -0.81 5.97 8.03
CA LEU A 11 -1.91 5.01 8.00
C LEU A 11 -2.19 4.42 9.38
N ALA A 12 -1.14 4.11 10.15
CA ALA A 12 -1.29 3.63 11.53
C ALA A 12 -1.99 4.66 12.43
N ALA A 13 -1.62 5.94 12.31
CA ALA A 13 -2.26 7.02 13.04
C ALA A 13 -3.74 7.17 12.68
N GLU A 14 -4.08 7.10 11.39
CA GLU A 14 -5.46 7.21 10.91
C GLU A 14 -6.32 6.01 11.37
N LEU A 15 -5.76 4.80 11.34
CA LEU A 15 -6.50 3.59 11.73
C LEU A 15 -6.55 3.36 13.25
N GLY A 16 -5.79 4.12 14.03
CA GLY A 16 -5.64 3.93 15.48
C GLY A 16 -5.04 2.56 15.86
N ARG A 17 -4.25 1.94 14.97
CA ARG A 17 -3.65 0.61 15.17
C ARG A 17 -2.30 0.50 14.48
N GLU A 18 -1.46 -0.45 14.92
CA GLU A 18 -0.17 -0.70 14.29
C GLU A 18 -0.31 -1.16 12.83
N VAL A 19 0.62 -0.72 11.98
CA VAL A 19 0.70 -1.09 10.56
C VAL A 19 2.11 -1.53 10.24
N SER A 20 2.28 -2.83 9.94
CA SER A 20 3.52 -3.40 9.45
C SER A 20 3.78 -2.96 8.00
N VAL A 21 4.95 -2.39 7.73
CA VAL A 21 5.36 -1.99 6.36
C VAL A 21 6.20 -3.09 5.73
N SER A 22 5.86 -3.45 4.51
CA SER A 22 6.58 -4.44 3.69
C SER A 22 6.67 -3.98 2.24
N PHE A 23 7.52 -4.65 1.46
CA PHE A 23 7.87 -4.23 0.10
C PHE A 23 7.55 -5.31 -0.92
N ILE A 24 6.84 -4.92 -1.98
CA ILE A 24 6.48 -5.82 -3.07
C ILE A 24 7.70 -6.28 -3.87
N SER A 25 8.77 -5.46 -3.88
CA SER A 25 10.01 -5.71 -4.60
C SER A 25 11.16 -4.91 -4.00
N ALA A 26 12.40 -5.28 -4.37
CA ALA A 26 13.66 -4.56 -4.17
C ALA A 26 14.07 -4.21 -2.72
N ALA A 27 13.26 -4.54 -1.72
CA ALA A 27 13.55 -4.32 -0.31
C ALA A 27 12.86 -5.38 0.56
N GLU A 28 13.22 -5.39 1.83
CA GLU A 28 12.71 -6.31 2.85
C GLU A 28 12.04 -5.53 3.99
N PRO A 29 11.05 -6.13 4.68
CA PRO A 29 10.51 -7.50 4.47
C PRO A 29 9.64 -7.62 3.22
N ARG A 30 9.57 -8.81 2.60
CA ARG A 30 8.69 -9.07 1.46
C ARG A 30 7.24 -9.18 1.91
N VAL A 31 6.29 -8.74 1.09
CA VAL A 31 4.85 -8.75 1.45
C VAL A 31 4.36 -10.15 1.83
N ALA A 32 4.72 -11.17 1.05
CA ALA A 32 4.31 -12.55 1.33
C ALA A 32 4.82 -13.05 2.70
N ASP A 33 6.08 -12.74 3.03
CA ASP A 33 6.69 -13.13 4.30
C ASP A 33 6.05 -12.36 5.47
N ALA A 34 5.79 -11.06 5.30
CA ALA A 34 5.11 -10.25 6.30
C ALA A 34 3.69 -10.78 6.57
N VAL A 35 2.91 -11.08 5.53
CA VAL A 35 1.57 -11.67 5.68
C VAL A 35 1.63 -13.02 6.41
N ALA A 36 2.59 -13.88 6.05
CA ALA A 36 2.76 -15.17 6.71
C ALA A 36 3.09 -15.01 8.21
N ALA A 37 3.95 -14.05 8.55
CA ALA A 37 4.30 -13.73 9.94
C ALA A 37 3.09 -13.21 10.74
N GLU A 38 2.32 -12.27 10.19
CA GLU A 38 1.11 -11.74 10.84
C GLU A 38 0.07 -12.84 11.07
N ARG A 39 -0.14 -13.73 10.09
CA ARG A 39 -1.06 -14.87 10.26
C ARG A 39 -0.61 -15.85 11.34
N ALA A 40 0.69 -16.09 11.45
CA ALA A 40 1.25 -16.97 12.49
C ALA A 40 1.14 -16.34 13.88
N ALA A 41 1.35 -15.02 13.99
CA ALA A 41 1.26 -14.28 15.24
C ALA A 41 -0.20 -14.09 15.71
N HIS A 42 -1.14 -13.99 14.77
CA HIS A 42 -2.56 -13.71 15.04
C HIS A 42 -3.50 -14.76 14.41
N PRO A 43 -3.51 -16.02 14.90
CA PRO A 43 -4.33 -17.08 14.31
C PRO A 43 -5.82 -16.76 14.33
N GLY A 44 -6.47 -16.86 13.16
CA GLY A 44 -7.91 -16.62 13.00
C GLY A 44 -8.30 -15.15 12.80
N GLU A 45 -7.35 -14.22 12.88
CA GLU A 45 -7.58 -12.81 12.56
C GLU A 45 -7.42 -12.54 11.06
N ARG A 46 -8.02 -11.42 10.61
CA ARG A 46 -7.96 -10.99 9.21
C ARG A 46 -6.68 -10.21 8.95
N VAL A 47 -5.92 -10.61 7.94
CA VAL A 47 -4.76 -9.88 7.44
C VAL A 47 -5.13 -9.12 6.16
N VAL A 48 -4.93 -7.80 6.18
CA VAL A 48 -5.23 -6.91 5.05
C VAL A 48 -3.94 -6.27 4.56
N VAL A 49 -3.71 -6.31 3.24
CA VAL A 49 -2.63 -5.58 2.57
C VAL A 49 -3.19 -4.31 1.97
N SER A 50 -2.81 -3.15 2.52
CA SER A 50 -3.06 -1.86 1.88
C SER A 50 -1.92 -1.58 0.89
N THR A 51 -2.25 -1.46 -0.39
CA THR A 51 -1.27 -1.22 -1.44
C THR A 51 -0.95 0.28 -1.54
N TYR A 52 0.34 0.62 -1.56
CA TYR A 52 0.83 1.95 -1.90
C TYR A 52 1.37 1.95 -3.33
N LEU A 53 0.45 1.68 -4.27
CA LEU A 53 0.71 1.58 -5.70
C LEU A 53 -0.17 2.59 -6.44
N LEU A 54 0.39 3.29 -7.43
CA LEU A 54 -0.38 4.28 -8.19
C LEU A 54 -1.33 3.63 -9.17
N ALA A 55 -0.89 2.66 -9.97
CA ALA A 55 -1.67 2.15 -11.09
C ALA A 55 -1.73 0.61 -11.09
N PRO A 56 -2.69 0.00 -11.81
CA PRO A 56 -2.73 -1.43 -12.04
C PRO A 56 -1.49 -1.92 -12.80
N GLY A 57 -1.09 -3.16 -12.55
CA GLY A 57 -0.01 -3.80 -13.29
C GLY A 57 0.55 -5.01 -12.57
N TYR A 58 1.77 -5.40 -12.93
CA TYR A 58 2.44 -6.59 -12.40
C TYR A 58 2.49 -6.63 -10.86
N PHE A 59 2.86 -5.51 -10.23
CA PHE A 59 2.97 -5.44 -8.76
C PHE A 59 1.63 -5.52 -8.03
N THR A 60 0.54 -5.07 -8.66
CA THR A 60 -0.81 -5.26 -8.13
C THR A 60 -1.17 -6.75 -8.09
N GLY A 61 -0.81 -7.50 -9.13
CA GLY A 61 -0.97 -8.96 -9.16
C GLY A 61 -0.19 -9.65 -8.04
N LEU A 62 1.07 -9.25 -7.84
CA LEU A 62 1.88 -9.78 -6.73
C LEU A 62 1.24 -9.51 -5.37
N ALA A 63 0.68 -8.31 -5.15
CA ALA A 63 0.05 -7.95 -3.89
C ALA A 63 -1.21 -8.78 -3.64
N ALA A 64 -2.03 -8.99 -4.69
CA ALA A 64 -3.20 -9.85 -4.62
C ALA A 64 -2.86 -11.32 -4.34
N SER A 65 -1.71 -11.79 -4.82
CA SER A 65 -1.23 -13.17 -4.57
C SER A 65 -0.47 -13.35 -3.25
N ALA A 66 -0.33 -12.31 -2.41
CA ALA A 66 0.52 -12.36 -1.22
C ALA A 66 -0.06 -13.19 -0.05
N GLY A 67 -1.25 -13.78 -0.20
CA GLY A 67 -1.87 -14.64 0.82
C GLY A 67 -2.66 -13.89 1.91
N ALA A 68 -2.85 -12.58 1.75
CA ALA A 68 -3.72 -11.79 2.62
C ALA A 68 -5.20 -12.10 2.35
N ASP A 69 -6.08 -11.80 3.31
CA ASP A 69 -7.52 -11.97 3.12
C ASP A 69 -8.08 -10.94 2.14
N VAL A 70 -7.50 -9.73 2.15
CA VAL A 70 -7.81 -8.65 1.21
C VAL A 70 -6.53 -7.91 0.85
N ALA A 71 -6.35 -7.62 -0.44
CA ALA A 71 -5.41 -6.62 -0.92
C ALA A 71 -6.20 -5.45 -1.54
N SER A 72 -5.92 -4.21 -1.12
CA SER A 72 -6.61 -3.05 -1.71
C SER A 72 -6.20 -2.86 -3.17
N ALA A 73 -7.12 -2.32 -3.97
CA ALA A 73 -6.80 -1.81 -5.29
C ALA A 73 -5.71 -0.71 -5.21
N PRO A 74 -4.92 -0.51 -6.29
CA PRO A 74 -4.05 0.66 -6.40
C PRO A 74 -4.87 1.96 -6.36
N LEU A 75 -4.20 3.08 -6.09
CA LEU A 75 -4.83 4.38 -5.91
C LEU A 75 -5.54 4.91 -7.17
N LEU A 76 -5.11 4.48 -8.35
CA LEU A 76 -5.75 4.76 -9.63
C LEU A 76 -6.27 3.45 -10.24
N THR A 77 -7.45 3.51 -10.83
CA THR A 77 -8.02 2.42 -11.63
C THR A 77 -8.11 2.84 -13.09
N ALA A 78 -8.39 1.89 -13.98
CA ALA A 78 -8.56 2.20 -15.40
C ALA A 78 -9.93 2.82 -15.73
N VAL A 79 -10.88 2.81 -14.79
CA VAL A 79 -12.29 3.13 -15.04
C VAL A 79 -12.78 4.34 -14.25
N ASP A 80 -12.20 4.60 -13.10
CA ASP A 80 -12.60 5.71 -12.23
C ASP A 80 -11.73 6.94 -12.52
N PRO A 81 -12.29 8.15 -12.41
CA PRO A 81 -11.48 9.35 -12.40
C PRO A 81 -10.47 9.31 -11.24
N PRO A 82 -9.26 9.88 -11.41
CA PRO A 82 -8.30 9.97 -10.33
C PRO A 82 -8.91 10.74 -9.14
N ALA A 83 -8.58 10.29 -7.92
CA ALA A 83 -8.93 11.02 -6.72
C ALA A 83 -8.46 12.47 -6.81
N ARG A 84 -9.33 13.41 -6.45
CA ARG A 84 -9.05 14.85 -6.59
C ARG A 84 -7.77 15.24 -5.87
N GLU A 85 -7.53 14.66 -4.70
CA GLU A 85 -6.37 14.88 -3.86
C GLU A 85 -5.06 14.55 -4.60
N LEU A 86 -5.04 13.48 -5.40
CA LEU A 86 -3.86 13.14 -6.21
C LEU A 86 -3.64 14.13 -7.34
N VAL A 87 -4.72 14.59 -7.97
CA VAL A 87 -4.65 15.62 -9.03
C VAL A 87 -4.13 16.93 -8.46
N ASP A 88 -4.62 17.33 -7.29
CA ASP A 88 -4.22 18.55 -6.60
C ASP A 88 -2.72 18.49 -6.23
N ILE A 89 -2.25 17.37 -5.69
CA ILE A 89 -0.81 17.16 -5.39
C ILE A 89 0.05 17.30 -6.64
N VAL A 90 -0.31 16.63 -7.75
CA VAL A 90 0.48 16.70 -8.99
C VAL A 90 0.47 18.11 -9.58
N SER A 91 -0.67 18.79 -9.55
CA SER A 91 -0.81 20.16 -10.04
C SER A 91 0.04 21.14 -9.23
N GLU A 92 0.02 20.99 -7.90
CA GLU A 92 0.85 21.79 -6.99
C GLU A 92 2.35 21.57 -7.24
N LEU A 93 2.77 20.30 -7.37
CA LEU A 93 4.16 19.96 -7.66
C LEU A 93 4.61 20.51 -9.01
N PHE A 94 3.78 20.39 -10.06
CA PHE A 94 4.09 20.94 -11.37
C PHE A 94 4.26 22.46 -11.33
N GLY A 95 3.35 23.18 -10.67
CA GLY A 95 3.41 24.64 -10.54
C GLY A 95 4.61 25.15 -9.74
N ARG A 96 5.22 24.33 -8.88
CA ARG A 96 6.46 24.66 -8.15
C ARG A 96 7.73 24.53 -9.00
N HIS A 97 7.64 23.82 -10.12
CA HIS A 97 8.77 23.50 -10.99
C HIS A 97 8.67 24.12 -12.39
N ALA A 98 7.60 24.88 -12.65
CA ALA A 98 7.37 25.66 -13.87
C ALA A 98 7.84 27.12 -13.67
#